data_AF-A0AAX1EFE4-F1
#
_entry.id   AF-A0AAX1EFE4-F1
#
_cell.length_a   1.000
_cell.length_b   1.000
_cell.length_c   1.000
_cell.angle_alpha   90.00
_cell.angle_beta   90.00
_cell.angle_gamma   90.00
#
_symmetry.space_group_name_H-M   'P 1'
#
loop_
_entity.id
_entity.type
_entity.pdbx_description
1 polymer ?
#
loop_
_entity_poly.entity_id
_entity_poly.type
_entity_poly.pdbx_seq_one_letter_code
_entity_poly.pdbx_strand_id
1 'polypeptide(L)'
;MKESLQITLRKNRRSEDLIQVARKSKGQNILHSYNQSADAIPEENHFSETECFEIEWFDEMVKFFLERMNSDATELERYRLFLPEKLYQAMFKLSQACREHGVDYRPVDSMLKSIINKIRVTEKKLYEKTGIELDVLSDINYQEKPDESEQLTEHAMKIFRALIEQPDFYNHFNEQAQSVYHKSHNIKPGHLKGYAQGHTLPSKWVFACAIDVISTDTSPVSIIDENALFDLWVKPGIRAGKSVNEVSERLHKWRCSENIIERTLQQANMAV
;
A
#
# COMPACT_ATOMS: atom_id res chain seq x y z
N MET A 1 -24.79 -14.61 -27.72
CA MET A 1 -24.35 -14.71 -26.31
C MET A 1 -22.93 -14.23 -26.27
N LYS A 2 -22.56 -13.34 -25.33
CA LYS A 2 -21.16 -12.92 -25.13
C LYS A 2 -20.38 -14.19 -24.75
N GLU A 3 -19.33 -14.52 -25.48
CA GLU A 3 -18.43 -15.61 -25.07
C GLU A 3 -17.76 -15.17 -23.77
N SER A 4 -17.96 -15.92 -22.69
CA SER A 4 -17.34 -15.61 -21.40
C SER A 4 -16.00 -16.30 -21.28
N LEU A 5 -15.06 -15.61 -20.62
CA LEU A 5 -13.82 -16.24 -20.22
C LEU A 5 -14.10 -17.36 -19.22
N GLN A 6 -13.30 -18.42 -19.35
CA GLN A 6 -13.22 -19.51 -18.41
C GLN A 6 -11.83 -19.48 -17.79
N ILE A 7 -11.80 -19.26 -16.48
CA ILE A 7 -10.59 -19.37 -15.67
C ILE A 7 -10.60 -20.76 -15.04
N THR A 8 -9.55 -21.53 -15.31
CA THR A 8 -9.34 -22.88 -14.80
C THR A 8 -8.08 -22.89 -13.96
N LEU A 9 -8.16 -23.50 -12.79
CA LEU A 9 -7.07 -23.56 -11.81
C LEU A 9 -6.49 -24.97 -11.83
N ARG A 10 -5.17 -25.08 -11.98
CA ARG A 10 -4.48 -26.37 -12.01
C ARG A 10 -3.41 -26.43 -10.94
N LYS A 11 -3.55 -27.41 -10.05
CA LYS A 11 -2.58 -27.66 -9.01
C LYS A 11 -1.30 -28.20 -9.61
N ASN A 12 -0.16 -27.57 -9.32
CA ASN A 12 1.14 -28.09 -9.72
C ASN A 12 1.88 -28.65 -8.50
N ARG A 13 2.48 -29.83 -8.66
CA ARG A 13 3.21 -30.49 -7.55
C ARG A 13 4.67 -30.02 -7.44
N ARG A 14 5.20 -29.39 -8.48
CA ARG A 14 6.62 -29.03 -8.60
C ARG A 14 6.87 -27.54 -8.72
N SER A 15 5.81 -26.74 -8.84
CA SER A 15 5.85 -25.29 -8.94
C SER A 15 4.58 -24.71 -8.34
N GLU A 16 4.46 -23.39 -8.37
CA GLU A 16 3.21 -22.68 -8.06
C GLU A 16 2.03 -23.16 -8.92
N ASP A 17 0.83 -22.90 -8.41
CA ASP A 17 -0.42 -23.20 -9.10
C ASP A 17 -0.55 -22.40 -10.39
N LEU A 18 -1.10 -23.08 -11.40
CA LEU A 18 -1.25 -22.54 -12.74
C LEU A 18 -2.68 -22.04 -12.95
N ILE A 19 -2.80 -20.78 -13.34
CA ILE A 19 -4.06 -20.15 -13.72
C ILE A 19 -4.14 -20.18 -15.24
N GLN A 20 -5.22 -20.75 -15.78
CA GLN A 20 -5.42 -20.87 -17.22
C GLN A 20 -6.66 -20.11 -17.66
N VAL A 21 -6.49 -19.22 -18.62
CA VAL A 21 -7.57 -18.44 -19.23
C VAL A 21 -7.93 -19.06 -20.58
N ALA A 22 -9.21 -19.36 -20.80
CA ALA A 22 -9.71 -19.94 -22.05
C ALA A 22 -11.02 -19.27 -22.47
N ARG A 23 -11.35 -19.34 -23.77
CA ARG A 23 -12.70 -19.04 -24.28
C ARG A 23 -13.49 -20.33 -24.47
N LYS A 24 -14.78 -20.29 -24.16
CA LYS A 24 -15.68 -21.44 -24.35
C LYS A 24 -16.13 -21.54 -25.81
N SER A 25 -15.25 -21.93 -26.71
CA SER A 25 -15.60 -22.41 -28.06
C SER A 25 -15.44 -23.95 -28.11
N LYS A 26 -15.88 -24.60 -29.21
CA LYS A 26 -15.97 -26.07 -29.36
C LYS A 26 -14.60 -26.78 -29.40
N GLY A 27 -13.84 -26.68 -28.32
CA GLY A 27 -12.47 -27.12 -28.12
C GLY A 27 -11.79 -26.15 -27.14
N GLN A 28 -11.23 -26.66 -26.06
CA GLN A 28 -10.52 -25.82 -25.07
C GLN A 28 -9.25 -25.23 -25.68
N ASN A 29 -9.36 -24.08 -26.35
CA ASN A 29 -8.18 -23.29 -26.70
C ASN A 29 -7.83 -22.43 -25.48
N ILE A 30 -6.87 -22.93 -24.69
CA ILE A 30 -6.21 -22.13 -23.66
C ILE A 30 -5.57 -20.94 -24.38
N LEU A 31 -5.95 -19.73 -23.97
CA LEU A 31 -5.46 -18.47 -24.54
C LEU A 31 -4.19 -18.03 -23.83
N HIS A 32 -4.18 -18.16 -22.50
CA HIS A 32 -3.04 -17.78 -21.68
C HIS A 32 -2.95 -18.69 -20.45
N SER A 33 -1.75 -18.83 -19.91
CA SER A 33 -1.50 -19.51 -18.65
C SER A 33 -0.38 -18.79 -17.92
N TYR A 34 -0.58 -18.56 -16.63
CA TYR A 34 0.38 -17.87 -15.78
C TYR A 34 0.42 -18.50 -14.38
N ASN A 35 1.56 -18.37 -13.72
CA ASN A 35 1.69 -18.71 -12.32
C ASN A 35 1.18 -17.54 -11.47
N GLN A 36 0.68 -17.82 -10.28
CA GLN A 36 0.17 -16.82 -9.33
C GLN A 36 1.14 -15.69 -8.95
N SER A 37 2.46 -15.90 -9.05
CA SER A 37 3.47 -14.84 -8.87
C SER A 37 3.74 -13.98 -10.11
N ALA A 38 3.26 -14.39 -11.29
CA ALA A 38 3.51 -13.72 -12.55
C ALA A 38 2.45 -12.63 -12.85
N ASP A 39 2.73 -11.82 -13.86
CA ASP A 39 1.74 -10.89 -14.40
C ASP A 39 0.62 -11.66 -15.12
N ALA A 40 -0.62 -11.31 -14.83
CA ALA A 40 -1.79 -12.00 -15.35
C ALA A 40 -2.11 -11.65 -16.81
N ILE A 41 -1.63 -10.48 -17.27
CA ILE A 41 -1.79 -10.02 -18.65
C ILE A 41 -0.44 -10.19 -19.37
N PRO A 42 -0.37 -10.96 -20.46
CA PRO A 42 0.86 -11.13 -21.23
C PRO A 42 1.25 -9.82 -21.94
N GLU A 43 2.56 -9.63 -22.18
CA GLU A 43 3.09 -8.50 -22.95
C GLU A 43 2.43 -8.38 -24.33
N GLU A 44 2.27 -9.51 -25.03
CA GLU A 44 1.44 -9.61 -26.23
C GLU A 44 -0.03 -9.82 -25.86
N ASN A 45 -0.69 -8.71 -25.54
CA ASN A 45 -2.08 -8.71 -25.10
C ASN A 45 -3.05 -8.99 -26.27
N HIS A 46 -3.68 -10.17 -26.23
CA HIS A 46 -4.71 -10.63 -27.17
C HIS A 46 -6.12 -10.63 -26.57
N PHE A 47 -6.26 -10.09 -25.36
CA PHE A 47 -7.54 -9.93 -24.67
C PHE A 47 -8.15 -8.55 -24.98
N SER A 48 -9.47 -8.51 -25.09
CA SER A 48 -10.19 -7.23 -25.08
C SER A 48 -10.04 -6.53 -23.73
N GLU A 49 -10.29 -5.23 -23.65
CA GLU A 49 -10.17 -4.49 -22.39
C GLU A 49 -11.08 -5.03 -21.28
N THR A 50 -12.28 -5.49 -21.65
CA THR A 50 -13.22 -6.13 -20.71
C THR A 50 -12.67 -7.46 -20.20
N GLU A 51 -12.06 -8.25 -21.09
CA GLU A 51 -11.39 -9.51 -20.70
C GLU A 51 -10.19 -9.24 -19.80
N CYS A 52 -9.38 -8.22 -20.10
CA CYS A 52 -8.28 -7.79 -19.24
C CYS A 52 -8.79 -7.41 -17.85
N PHE A 53 -9.86 -6.61 -17.79
CA PHE A 53 -10.47 -6.23 -16.52
C PHE A 53 -10.94 -7.45 -15.73
N GLU A 54 -11.57 -8.45 -16.35
CA GLU A 54 -11.98 -9.69 -15.67
C GLU A 54 -10.78 -10.50 -15.15
N ILE A 55 -9.69 -10.57 -15.92
CA ILE A 55 -8.48 -11.30 -15.54
C ILE A 55 -7.75 -10.59 -14.40
N GLU A 56 -7.52 -9.28 -14.51
CA GLU A 56 -6.90 -8.46 -13.46
C GLU A 56 -7.68 -8.57 -12.15
N TRP A 57 -9.01 -8.56 -12.22
CA TRP A 57 -9.84 -8.64 -11.03
C TRP A 57 -9.77 -9.99 -10.33
N PHE A 58 -9.65 -11.07 -11.10
CA PHE A 58 -9.38 -12.40 -10.57
C PHE A 58 -7.98 -12.50 -9.97
N ASP A 59 -6.97 -11.96 -10.66
CA ASP A 59 -5.59 -11.95 -10.20
C ASP A 59 -5.42 -11.17 -8.89
N GLU A 60 -6.10 -10.04 -8.75
CA GLU A 60 -6.16 -9.25 -7.52
C GLU A 60 -6.65 -10.09 -6.33
N MET A 61 -7.66 -10.93 -6.54
CA MET A 61 -8.19 -11.82 -5.50
C MET A 61 -7.20 -12.92 -5.15
N VAL A 62 -6.56 -13.54 -6.15
CA VAL A 62 -5.53 -14.58 -5.92
C VAL A 62 -4.38 -13.99 -5.12
N LYS A 63 -3.84 -12.85 -5.54
CA LYS A 63 -2.73 -12.17 -4.87
C LYS A 63 -3.10 -11.77 -3.45
N PHE A 64 -4.32 -11.27 -3.23
CA PHE A 64 -4.80 -10.98 -1.88
C PHE A 64 -4.71 -12.20 -0.95
N PHE A 65 -5.24 -13.36 -1.37
CA PHE A 65 -5.25 -14.54 -0.51
C PHE A 65 -3.90 -15.24 -0.40
N LEU A 66 -3.09 -15.20 -1.45
CA LEU A 66 -1.71 -15.66 -1.38
C LEU A 66 -0.91 -14.83 -0.37
N GLU A 67 -1.02 -13.50 -0.43
CA GLU A 67 -0.26 -12.61 0.44
C GLU A 67 -0.73 -12.61 1.90
N ARG A 68 -2.03 -12.80 2.14
CA ARG A 68 -2.67 -12.65 3.44
C ARG A 68 -2.92 -13.97 4.16
N MET A 69 -3.10 -15.06 3.43
CA MET A 69 -3.44 -16.36 4.02
C MET A 69 -2.48 -17.47 3.57
N ASN A 70 -1.49 -17.15 2.72
CA ASN A 70 -0.63 -18.13 2.06
C ASN A 70 -1.46 -19.22 1.36
N SER A 71 -2.59 -18.80 0.77
CA SER A 71 -3.53 -19.70 0.10
C SER A 71 -3.30 -19.65 -1.40
N ASP A 72 -3.09 -20.83 -1.98
CA ASP A 72 -2.83 -20.97 -3.42
C ASP A 72 -4.12 -20.80 -4.23
N ALA A 73 -3.98 -20.41 -5.50
CA ALA A 73 -5.13 -20.17 -6.37
C ALA A 73 -6.12 -21.36 -6.42
N THR A 74 -5.65 -22.63 -6.37
CA THR A 74 -6.55 -23.81 -6.43
C THR A 74 -7.33 -24.09 -5.15
N GLU A 75 -7.03 -23.40 -4.04
CA GLU A 75 -7.76 -23.50 -2.78
C GLU A 75 -8.99 -22.57 -2.76
N LEU A 76 -9.13 -21.69 -3.76
CA LEU A 76 -10.24 -20.75 -3.86
C LEU A 76 -11.50 -21.45 -4.40
N GLU A 77 -12.45 -21.73 -3.50
CA GLU A 77 -13.69 -22.45 -3.86
C GLU A 77 -14.71 -21.61 -4.64
N ARG A 78 -14.73 -20.28 -4.46
CA ARG A 78 -15.76 -19.38 -5.03
C ARG A 78 -15.16 -18.04 -5.46
N TYR A 79 -14.72 -17.94 -6.71
CA TYR A 79 -14.07 -16.73 -7.22
C TYR A 79 -14.97 -15.77 -8.00
N ARG A 80 -16.18 -16.20 -8.42
CA ARG A 80 -17.05 -15.35 -9.24
C ARG A 80 -18.04 -14.59 -8.38
N LEU A 81 -17.76 -13.31 -8.14
CA LEU A 81 -18.74 -12.38 -7.61
C LEU A 81 -19.73 -12.01 -8.72
N PHE A 82 -20.97 -12.48 -8.61
CA PHE A 82 -22.02 -12.08 -9.56
C PHE A 82 -22.55 -10.70 -9.19
N LEU A 83 -22.27 -9.72 -10.04
CA LEU A 83 -22.71 -8.34 -9.86
C LEU A 83 -23.83 -7.97 -10.83
N PRO A 84 -24.70 -7.01 -10.46
CA PRO A 84 -25.58 -6.37 -11.42
C PRO A 84 -24.79 -5.78 -12.58
N GLU A 85 -25.23 -6.01 -13.81
CA GLU A 85 -24.52 -5.55 -15.02
C GLU A 85 -24.22 -4.05 -15.00
N LYS A 86 -25.15 -3.23 -14.50
CA LYS A 86 -24.96 -1.78 -14.38
C LYS A 86 -23.80 -1.40 -13.44
N LEU A 87 -23.64 -2.15 -12.34
CA LEU A 87 -22.54 -1.92 -11.40
C LEU A 87 -21.21 -2.36 -12.03
N TYR A 88 -21.19 -3.54 -12.65
CA TYR A 88 -20.02 -4.03 -13.38
C TYR A 88 -19.55 -3.02 -14.45
N GLN A 89 -20.48 -2.51 -15.27
CA GLN A 89 -20.16 -1.51 -16.29
C GLN A 89 -19.64 -0.19 -15.70
N ALA A 90 -20.15 0.24 -14.54
CA ALA A 90 -19.64 1.44 -13.86
C ALA A 90 -18.21 1.25 -13.37
N MET A 91 -17.92 0.09 -12.76
CA MET A 91 -16.57 -0.26 -12.30
C MET A 91 -15.58 -0.38 -13.47
N PHE A 92 -16.01 -1.03 -14.55
CA PHE A 92 -15.21 -1.13 -15.77
C PHE A 92 -14.87 0.26 -16.36
N LYS A 93 -15.85 1.16 -16.49
CA LYS A 93 -15.62 2.53 -16.97
C LYS A 93 -14.64 3.31 -16.10
N LEU A 94 -14.75 3.17 -14.77
CA LEU A 94 -13.80 3.79 -13.86
C LEU A 94 -12.39 3.21 -14.02
N SER A 95 -12.28 1.88 -14.18
CA SER A 95 -10.99 1.23 -14.42
C SER A 95 -10.29 1.75 -15.68
N GLN A 96 -11.03 1.99 -16.77
CA GLN A 96 -10.49 2.58 -18.01
C GLN A 96 -9.92 3.98 -17.74
N ALA A 97 -10.70 4.85 -17.10
CA ALA A 97 -10.25 6.21 -16.76
C ALA A 97 -9.05 6.20 -15.80
N CYS A 98 -9.00 5.28 -14.84
CA CYS A 98 -7.85 5.12 -13.95
C CYS A 98 -6.58 4.72 -14.70
N ARG A 99 -6.67 3.76 -15.64
CA ARG A 99 -5.52 3.35 -16.47
C ARG A 99 -4.98 4.51 -17.32
N GLU A 100 -5.87 5.28 -17.95
CA GLU A 100 -5.49 6.45 -18.78
C GLU A 100 -4.68 7.49 -17.99
N HIS A 101 -4.91 7.58 -16.68
CA HIS A 101 -4.27 8.54 -15.79
C HIS A 101 -3.23 7.94 -14.84
N GLY A 102 -2.86 6.66 -15.01
CA GLY A 102 -1.89 5.98 -14.15
C GLY A 102 -2.33 5.88 -12.68
N VAL A 103 -3.63 5.85 -12.42
CA VAL A 103 -4.22 5.67 -11.08
C VAL A 103 -4.36 4.17 -10.80
N ASP A 104 -3.78 3.71 -9.70
CA ASP A 104 -3.95 2.34 -9.22
C ASP A 104 -5.38 2.13 -8.69
N TYR A 105 -6.16 1.28 -9.36
CA TYR A 105 -7.54 0.99 -9.03
C TYR A 105 -7.72 -0.50 -8.74
N ARG A 106 -7.83 -0.83 -7.45
CA ARG A 106 -7.90 -2.19 -6.90
C ARG A 106 -9.21 -2.43 -6.14
N PRO A 107 -10.31 -2.66 -6.86
CA PRO A 107 -11.62 -2.79 -6.24
C PRO A 107 -11.81 -4.12 -5.49
N VAL A 108 -11.20 -5.23 -5.89
CA VAL A 108 -11.38 -6.51 -5.18
C VAL A 108 -10.68 -6.50 -3.83
N ASP A 109 -9.46 -5.99 -3.75
CA ASP A 109 -8.69 -5.79 -2.53
C ASP A 109 -9.50 -4.93 -1.55
N SER A 110 -10.05 -3.81 -2.03
CA SER A 110 -10.91 -2.94 -1.23
C SER A 110 -12.16 -3.65 -0.71
N MET A 111 -12.81 -4.47 -1.54
CA MET A 111 -13.97 -5.26 -1.14
C MET A 111 -13.60 -6.33 -0.11
N LEU A 112 -12.51 -7.07 -0.33
CA LEU A 112 -12.03 -8.11 0.58
C LEU A 112 -11.62 -7.52 1.93
N LYS A 113 -10.85 -6.42 1.95
CA LYS A 113 -10.52 -5.66 3.16
C LYS A 113 -11.77 -5.23 3.92
N SER A 114 -12.79 -4.76 3.20
CA SER A 114 -14.08 -4.38 3.80
C SER A 114 -14.80 -5.57 4.44
N ILE A 115 -14.78 -6.74 3.81
CA ILE A 115 -15.35 -7.99 4.37
C ILE A 115 -14.60 -8.41 5.63
N ILE A 116 -13.26 -8.43 5.59
CA ILE A 116 -12.42 -8.77 6.75
C ILE A 116 -12.67 -7.82 7.92
N ASN A 117 -12.70 -6.50 7.66
CA ASN A 117 -13.02 -5.52 8.71
C ASN A 117 -14.44 -5.73 9.27
N LYS A 118 -15.39 -6.10 8.40
CA LYS A 118 -16.76 -6.39 8.84
C LYS A 118 -16.82 -7.61 9.75
N ILE A 119 -16.02 -8.65 9.51
CA ILE A 119 -15.89 -9.81 10.41
C ILE A 119 -15.46 -9.33 11.80
N ARG A 120 -14.34 -8.61 11.91
CA ARG A 120 -13.80 -8.10 13.19
C ARG A 120 -14.80 -7.27 13.99
N VAL A 121 -15.42 -6.30 13.33
CA VAL A 121 -16.43 -5.42 13.96
C VAL A 121 -17.62 -6.24 14.45
N THR A 122 -17.97 -7.32 13.75
CA THR A 122 -19.09 -8.19 14.13
C THR A 122 -18.72 -9.11 15.28
N GLU A 123 -17.52 -9.70 15.29
CA GLU A 123 -16.99 -10.49 16.42
C GLU A 123 -16.95 -9.67 17.70
N LYS A 124 -16.40 -8.44 17.64
CA LYS A 124 -16.40 -7.52 18.77
C LYS A 124 -17.82 -7.26 19.31
N LYS A 125 -18.77 -6.99 18.41
CA LYS A 125 -20.18 -6.76 18.80
C LYS A 125 -20.83 -8.01 19.36
N LEU A 126 -20.47 -9.20 18.89
CA LEU A 126 -20.97 -10.46 19.42
C LEU A 126 -20.45 -10.68 20.85
N TYR A 127 -19.15 -10.49 21.06
CA TYR A 127 -18.51 -10.57 22.37
C TYR A 127 -19.16 -9.58 23.35
N GLU A 128 -19.29 -8.30 22.97
CA GLU A 128 -19.93 -7.27 23.81
C GLU A 128 -21.36 -7.63 24.23
N LYS A 129 -22.10 -8.37 23.39
CA LYS A 129 -23.49 -8.76 23.67
C LYS A 129 -23.64 -10.07 24.41
N THR A 130 -22.75 -11.03 24.19
CA THR A 130 -22.96 -12.43 24.59
C THR A 130 -21.86 -12.99 25.48
N GLY A 131 -20.71 -12.30 25.56
CA GLY A 131 -19.50 -12.81 26.19
C GLY A 131 -18.79 -13.90 25.40
N ILE A 132 -19.29 -14.28 24.23
CA ILE A 132 -18.67 -15.28 23.36
C ILE A 132 -17.50 -14.64 22.61
N GLU A 133 -16.31 -15.16 22.84
CA GLU A 133 -15.11 -14.82 22.07
C GLU A 133 -15.02 -15.76 20.86
N LEU A 134 -14.95 -15.18 19.66
CA LEU A 134 -14.64 -15.88 18.42
C LEU A 134 -13.40 -15.22 17.83
N ASP A 135 -12.53 -16.03 17.26
CA ASP A 135 -11.31 -15.58 16.58
C ASP A 135 -11.23 -16.19 15.17
N VAL A 136 -12.27 -15.92 14.37
CA VAL A 136 -12.51 -16.56 13.07
C VAL A 136 -11.40 -16.22 12.07
N LEU A 137 -10.76 -15.06 12.20
CA LEU A 137 -9.65 -14.67 11.33
C LEU A 137 -8.35 -15.42 11.67
N SER A 138 -8.07 -15.67 12.94
CA SER A 138 -6.94 -16.53 13.33
C SER A 138 -7.16 -17.98 12.90
N ASP A 139 -8.40 -18.47 12.99
CA ASP A 139 -8.77 -19.84 12.57
C ASP A 139 -8.46 -20.11 11.08
N ILE A 140 -8.45 -19.07 10.24
CA ILE A 140 -8.14 -19.16 8.82
C ILE A 140 -6.70 -18.72 8.48
N ASN A 141 -5.81 -18.56 9.48
CA ASN A 141 -4.45 -18.06 9.31
C ASN A 141 -4.38 -16.70 8.57
N TYR A 142 -5.36 -15.82 8.77
CA TYR A 142 -5.32 -14.50 8.17
C TYR A 142 -4.21 -13.65 8.80
N GLN A 143 -3.21 -13.30 7.99
CA GLN A 143 -2.11 -12.44 8.35
C GLN A 143 -2.43 -10.98 8.00
N GLU A 144 -2.52 -10.18 9.05
CA GLU A 144 -2.61 -8.74 8.91
C GLU A 144 -1.24 -8.18 8.53
N LYS A 145 -1.02 -7.95 7.23
CA LYS A 145 -0.01 -6.99 6.79
C LYS A 145 -0.59 -5.58 6.94
N PRO A 146 0.03 -4.67 7.69
CA PRO A 146 -0.38 -3.28 7.62
C PRO A 146 -0.31 -2.86 6.14
N ASP A 147 -1.41 -2.31 5.62
CA ASP A 147 -1.38 -1.75 4.27
C ASP A 147 -0.27 -0.68 4.27
N GLU A 148 0.57 -0.59 3.24
CA GLU A 148 1.62 0.46 3.22
C GLU A 148 1.00 1.85 3.45
N SER A 149 -0.25 2.03 3.01
CA SER A 149 -1.05 3.24 3.25
C SER A 149 -1.45 3.43 4.72
N GLU A 150 -1.82 2.37 5.44
CA GLU A 150 -2.15 2.39 6.87
C GLU A 150 -0.90 2.63 7.72
N GLN A 151 0.21 1.96 7.40
CA GLN A 151 1.48 2.17 8.07
C GLN A 151 1.99 3.60 7.86
N LEU A 152 1.90 4.12 6.64
CA LEU A 152 2.25 5.52 6.33
C LEU A 152 1.32 6.51 7.07
N THR A 153 0.03 6.17 7.20
CA THR A 153 -0.93 6.97 7.98
C THR A 153 -0.59 6.95 9.46
N GLU A 154 -0.20 5.81 10.01
CA GLU A 154 0.24 5.69 11.40
C GLU A 154 1.52 6.50 11.65
N HIS A 155 2.51 6.41 10.76
CA HIS A 155 3.72 7.24 10.83
C HIS A 155 3.39 8.73 10.71
N ALA A 156 2.49 9.13 9.82
CA ALA A 156 2.01 10.51 9.73
C ALA A 156 1.40 10.96 11.07
N MET A 157 0.49 10.17 11.63
CA MET A 157 -0.13 10.51 12.90
C MET A 157 0.91 10.69 14.01
N LYS A 158 1.88 9.77 14.14
CA LYS A 158 2.96 9.85 15.15
C LYS A 158 3.83 11.09 14.97
N ILE A 159 4.34 11.32 13.75
CA ILE A 159 5.23 12.44 13.43
C ILE A 159 4.50 13.78 13.65
N PHE A 160 3.30 13.93 13.08
CA PHE A 160 2.62 15.22 13.14
C PHE A 160 2.00 15.50 14.51
N ARG A 161 1.71 14.49 15.34
CA ARG A 161 1.39 14.70 16.76
C ARG A 161 2.60 15.24 17.52
N ALA A 162 3.76 14.63 17.36
CA ALA A 162 4.99 15.11 17.97
C ALA A 162 5.35 16.54 17.51
N LEU A 163 5.14 16.85 16.23
CA LEU A 163 5.34 18.19 15.70
C LEU A 163 4.43 19.22 16.38
N ILE A 164 3.11 18.98 16.42
CA ILE A 164 2.17 19.99 16.95
C ILE A 164 2.26 20.19 18.46
N GLU A 165 2.91 19.27 19.18
CA GLU A 165 3.22 19.38 20.61
C GLU A 165 4.41 20.30 20.88
N GLN A 166 5.28 20.57 19.89
CA GLN A 166 6.39 21.50 20.06
C GLN A 166 5.90 22.96 20.16
N PRO A 167 6.51 23.76 21.04
CA PRO A 167 6.28 25.21 21.07
C PRO A 167 6.60 25.84 19.71
N ASP A 168 5.71 26.73 19.27
CA ASP A 168 5.84 27.46 18.00
C ASP A 168 6.10 26.60 16.75
N PHE A 169 5.59 25.35 16.75
CA PHE A 169 5.86 24.36 15.70
C PHE A 169 5.61 24.88 14.27
N TYR A 170 4.62 25.76 14.10
CA TYR A 170 4.24 26.25 12.77
C TYR A 170 5.27 27.19 12.18
N ASN A 171 5.85 28.08 13.00
CA ASN A 171 6.90 28.98 12.53
C ASN A 171 8.17 28.20 12.22
N HIS A 172 8.61 27.32 13.13
CA HIS A 172 9.77 26.46 12.90
C HIS A 172 9.59 25.58 11.64
N PHE A 173 8.39 25.04 11.41
CA PHE A 173 8.09 24.29 10.20
C PHE A 173 8.22 25.14 8.94
N ASN A 174 7.69 26.36 8.93
CA ASN A 174 7.77 27.23 7.76
C ASN A 174 9.20 27.70 7.49
N GLU A 175 9.95 28.04 8.54
CA GLU A 175 11.36 28.40 8.44
C GLU A 175 12.17 27.26 7.81
N GLN A 176 11.95 26.02 8.27
CA GLN A 176 12.62 24.84 7.72
C GLN A 176 12.17 24.54 6.28
N ALA A 177 10.88 24.67 5.98
CA ALA A 177 10.33 24.45 4.64
C ALA A 177 10.95 25.42 3.61
N GLN A 178 11.16 26.68 4.00
CA GLN A 178 11.74 27.69 3.12
C GLN A 178 13.27 27.56 2.99
N SER A 179 13.96 27.40 4.12
CA SER A 179 15.42 27.40 4.18
C SER A 179 16.05 26.13 3.59
N VAL A 180 15.46 24.96 3.86
CA VAL A 180 16.04 23.66 3.50
C VAL A 180 15.33 23.01 2.31
N TYR A 181 14.00 23.07 2.26
CA TYR A 181 13.24 22.38 1.20
C TYR A 181 12.81 23.30 0.05
N HIS A 182 13.10 24.59 0.16
CA HIS A 182 12.76 25.63 -0.83
C HIS A 182 11.28 25.60 -1.24
N LYS A 183 10.38 25.39 -0.28
CA LYS A 183 8.92 25.37 -0.49
C LYS A 183 8.25 26.63 0.03
N SER A 184 7.17 27.02 -0.64
CA SER A 184 6.36 28.19 -0.26
C SER A 184 5.37 27.88 0.87
N HIS A 185 4.86 28.94 1.50
CA HIS A 185 3.94 28.96 2.65
C HIS A 185 2.50 28.47 2.34
N ASN A 186 2.33 27.44 1.50
CA ASN A 186 1.01 26.96 1.08
C ASN A 186 0.38 26.00 2.10
N ILE A 187 1.16 25.52 3.08
CA ILE A 187 0.68 24.60 4.12
C ILE A 187 0.21 25.42 5.31
N LYS A 188 -1.12 25.45 5.51
CA LYS A 188 -1.76 26.08 6.69
C LYS A 188 -1.63 25.19 7.93
N PRO A 189 -1.71 25.75 9.16
CA PRO A 189 -1.65 24.97 10.40
C PRO A 189 -2.73 23.88 10.48
N GLY A 190 -3.90 24.13 9.88
CA GLY A 190 -4.99 23.16 9.81
C GLY A 190 -4.64 21.87 9.06
N HIS A 191 -3.78 21.95 8.02
CA HIS A 191 -3.33 20.76 7.30
C HIS A 191 -2.45 19.88 8.18
N LEU A 192 -1.51 20.49 8.92
CA LEU A 192 -0.62 19.79 9.85
C LEU A 192 -1.42 19.07 10.96
N LYS A 193 -2.45 19.74 11.51
CA LYS A 193 -3.37 19.12 12.46
C LYS A 193 -4.19 17.99 11.83
N GLY A 194 -4.58 18.13 10.56
CA GLY A 194 -5.25 17.06 9.80
C GLY A 194 -4.37 15.81 9.62
N TYR A 195 -3.06 15.99 9.39
CA TYR A 195 -2.10 14.88 9.33
C TYR A 195 -1.97 14.16 10.69
N ALA A 196 -1.94 14.91 11.80
CA ALA A 196 -1.92 14.36 13.15
C ALA A 196 -3.18 13.53 13.52
N GLN A 197 -4.27 13.73 12.78
CA GLN A 197 -5.54 13.03 12.90
C GLN A 197 -5.72 11.91 11.85
N GLY A 198 -4.78 11.75 10.91
CA GLY A 198 -4.87 10.76 9.84
C GLY A 198 -5.92 11.09 8.76
N HIS A 199 -6.39 12.34 8.68
CA HIS A 199 -7.43 12.72 7.71
C HIS A 199 -6.94 12.78 6.27
N THR A 200 -5.65 13.04 6.07
CA THR A 200 -4.99 13.12 4.75
C THR A 200 -3.52 12.73 4.91
N LEU A 201 -2.88 12.27 3.83
CA LEU A 201 -1.46 11.97 3.84
C LEU A 201 -0.63 13.16 3.33
N PRO A 202 0.48 13.51 4.00
CA PRO A 202 1.41 14.52 3.50
C PRO A 202 2.26 13.98 2.35
N SER A 203 2.75 14.89 1.51
CA SER A 203 3.81 14.55 0.56
C SER A 203 5.16 14.33 1.28
N LYS A 204 6.08 13.56 0.68
CA LYS A 204 7.34 13.13 1.34
C LYS A 204 8.23 14.28 1.86
N TRP A 205 8.25 15.44 1.22
CA TRP A 205 9.05 16.57 1.71
C TRP A 205 8.46 17.19 2.99
N VAL A 206 7.14 17.10 3.18
CA VAL A 206 6.45 17.62 4.38
C VAL A 206 6.80 16.75 5.59
N PHE A 207 6.89 15.42 5.39
CA PHE A 207 7.41 14.50 6.41
C PHE A 207 8.85 14.86 6.81
N ALA A 208 9.74 15.01 5.83
CA ALA A 208 11.14 15.33 6.09
C ALA A 208 11.31 16.67 6.82
N CYS A 209 10.53 17.67 6.44
CA CYS A 209 10.49 18.97 7.12
C CYS A 209 10.00 18.85 8.56
N ALA A 210 8.92 18.10 8.81
CA ALA A 210 8.42 17.87 10.16
C ALA A 210 9.45 17.16 11.03
N ILE A 211 10.11 16.12 10.51
CA ILE A 211 11.15 15.38 11.20
C ILE A 211 12.34 16.28 11.56
N ASP A 212 12.75 17.20 10.68
CA ASP A 212 13.82 18.15 10.99
C ASP A 212 13.47 19.04 12.20
N VAL A 213 12.24 19.56 12.25
CA VAL A 213 11.79 20.42 13.35
C VAL A 213 11.74 19.64 14.67
N ILE A 214 11.15 18.45 14.65
CA ILE A 214 11.07 17.54 15.81
C ILE A 214 12.47 17.19 16.32
N SER A 215 13.41 16.95 15.40
CA SER A 215 14.77 16.51 15.70
C SER A 215 15.63 17.48 16.51
N THR A 216 15.15 18.72 16.68
CA THR A 216 15.78 19.73 17.53
C THR A 216 15.76 19.29 19.00
N ASP A 217 14.65 18.70 19.45
CA ASP A 217 14.44 18.33 20.85
C ASP A 217 14.31 16.82 21.08
N THR A 218 13.76 16.10 20.09
CA THR A 218 13.43 14.68 20.21
C THR A 218 14.08 13.87 19.11
N SER A 219 14.70 12.74 19.45
CA SER A 219 15.25 11.85 18.44
C SER A 219 14.12 11.22 17.58
N PRO A 220 14.14 11.32 16.24
CA PRO A 220 13.07 10.78 15.40
C PRO A 220 12.86 9.28 15.54
N VAL A 221 13.90 8.51 15.89
CA VAL A 221 13.81 7.05 16.09
C VAL A 221 13.01 6.66 17.34
N SER A 222 12.68 7.61 18.23
CA SER A 222 11.74 7.35 19.34
C SER A 222 10.28 7.49 18.91
N ILE A 223 10.01 7.90 17.67
CA ILE A 223 8.67 8.19 17.14
C ILE A 223 8.32 7.21 16.01
N ILE A 224 9.26 6.93 15.12
CA ILE A 224 9.11 6.02 13.98
C ILE A 224 10.30 5.06 13.91
N ASP A 225 10.12 3.93 13.24
CA ASP A 225 11.22 3.00 13.00
C ASP A 225 12.24 3.54 11.99
N GLU A 226 13.40 2.92 12.00
CA GLU A 226 14.56 3.28 11.19
C GLU A 226 14.33 3.14 9.67
N ASN A 227 13.50 2.19 9.22
CA ASN A 227 13.18 2.05 7.81
C ASN A 227 12.25 3.18 7.35
N ALA A 228 11.23 3.50 8.14
CA ALA A 228 10.38 4.65 7.89
C ALA A 228 11.19 5.95 7.89
N LEU A 229 12.14 6.12 8.81
CA LEU A 229 13.03 7.29 8.84
C LEU A 229 13.86 7.42 7.54
N PHE A 230 14.36 6.31 7.01
CA PHE A 230 15.08 6.29 5.74
C PHE A 230 14.22 6.78 4.57
N ASP A 231 12.98 6.29 4.48
CA ASP A 231 12.09 6.64 3.37
C ASP A 231 11.45 8.03 3.50
N LEU A 232 11.21 8.49 4.72
CA LEU A 232 10.50 9.74 5.02
C LEU A 232 11.41 10.94 5.24
N TRP A 233 12.68 10.75 5.62
CA TRP A 233 13.62 11.84 5.88
C TRP A 233 14.93 11.74 5.10
N VAL A 234 15.60 10.58 5.07
CA VAL A 234 16.90 10.44 4.37
C VAL A 234 16.75 10.69 2.87
N LYS A 235 15.89 9.92 2.18
CA LYS A 235 15.70 10.07 0.73
C LYS A 235 15.22 11.48 0.35
N PRO A 236 14.19 12.06 1.00
CA PRO A 236 13.75 13.42 0.66
C PRO A 236 14.78 14.49 1.02
N GLY A 237 15.53 14.32 2.11
CA GLY A 237 16.58 15.25 2.53
C GLY A 237 17.73 15.33 1.53
N ILE A 238 18.21 14.19 1.04
CA ILE A 238 19.24 14.14 -0.02
C ILE A 238 18.70 14.79 -1.31
N ARG A 239 17.46 14.49 -1.70
CA ARG A 239 16.80 15.12 -2.86
C ARG A 239 16.62 16.63 -2.72
N ALA A 240 16.50 17.12 -1.48
CA ALA A 240 16.45 18.55 -1.17
C ALA A 240 17.83 19.22 -1.13
N GLY A 241 18.91 18.47 -1.35
CA GLY A 241 20.27 18.99 -1.44
C GLY A 241 21.11 18.85 -0.16
N LYS A 242 20.62 18.14 0.87
CA LYS A 242 21.46 17.81 2.04
C LYS A 242 22.60 16.90 1.63
N SER A 243 23.79 17.19 2.15
CA SER A 243 24.93 16.32 1.89
C SER A 243 24.77 15.00 2.64
N VAL A 244 25.27 13.91 2.05
CA VAL A 244 25.21 12.58 2.66
C VAL A 244 25.98 12.52 3.98
N ASN A 245 27.06 13.30 4.10
CA ASN A 245 27.81 13.44 5.34
C ASN A 245 26.96 14.08 6.45
N GLU A 246 26.27 15.19 6.16
CA GLU A 246 25.37 15.86 7.10
C GLU A 246 24.25 14.91 7.57
N VAL A 247 23.66 14.16 6.64
CA VAL A 247 22.61 13.18 6.95
C VAL A 247 23.16 12.06 7.83
N SER A 248 24.34 11.52 7.50
CA SER A 248 24.98 10.43 8.25
C SER A 248 25.36 10.85 9.68
N GLU A 249 25.90 12.06 9.85
CA GLU A 249 26.22 12.63 11.17
C GLU A 249 24.97 12.73 12.05
N ARG A 250 23.84 13.15 11.48
CA ARG A 250 22.55 13.18 12.19
C ARG A 250 22.05 11.79 12.55
N LEU A 251 22.15 10.81 11.65
CA LEU A 251 21.77 9.42 11.92
C LEU A 251 22.60 8.82 13.07
N HIS A 252 23.92 9.08 13.09
CA HIS A 252 24.79 8.71 14.21
C HIS A 252 24.37 9.40 15.51
N LYS A 253 24.06 10.70 15.47
CA LYS A 253 23.57 11.45 16.66
C LYS A 253 22.26 10.86 17.19
N TRP A 254 21.39 10.37 16.32
CA TRP A 254 20.14 9.70 16.68
C TRP A 254 20.33 8.22 17.01
N ARG A 255 21.56 7.70 17.02
CA ARG A 255 21.90 6.31 17.33
C ARG A 255 21.18 5.30 16.43
N CYS A 256 21.00 5.62 15.16
CA CYS A 256 20.46 4.67 14.17
C CYS A 256 21.45 3.51 13.97
N SER A 257 20.95 2.34 13.56
CA SER A 257 21.79 1.19 13.22
C SER A 257 22.72 1.48 12.05
N GLU A 258 23.88 0.81 12.04
CA GLU A 258 24.87 0.89 10.96
C GLU A 258 24.27 0.53 9.59
N ASN A 259 23.27 -0.35 9.54
CA ASN A 259 22.58 -0.70 8.30
C ASN A 259 21.94 0.52 7.61
N ILE A 260 21.23 1.38 8.36
CA ILE A 260 20.64 2.60 7.79
C ILE A 260 21.71 3.58 7.32
N ILE A 261 22.84 3.65 8.04
CA ILE A 261 23.95 4.53 7.70
C ILE A 261 24.62 4.06 6.41
N GLU A 262 24.90 2.77 6.27
CA GLU A 262 25.39 2.16 5.03
C GLU A 262 24.44 2.39 3.85
N ARG A 263 23.14 2.18 4.05
CA ARG A 263 22.11 2.45 3.02
C ARG A 263 22.09 3.93 2.61
N THR A 264 22.35 4.84 3.54
CA THR A 264 22.40 6.29 3.28
C THR A 264 23.61 6.64 2.41
N LEU A 265 24.77 6.04 2.69
CA LEU A 265 25.98 6.18 1.86
C LEU A 265 25.77 5.60 0.46
N GLN A 266 25.09 4.46 0.33
CA GLN A 266 24.79 3.85 -0.97
C GLN A 266 23.81 4.67 -1.82
N GLN A 267 22.82 5.32 -1.19
CA GLN A 267 21.83 6.17 -1.88
C GLN A 267 22.47 7.33 -2.65
N ALA A 268 23.65 7.79 -2.22
CA ALA A 268 24.46 8.81 -2.89
C ALA A 268 24.92 8.37 -4.29
N ASN A 269 25.28 7.09 -4.43
CA ASN A 269 25.85 6.54 -5.66
C ASN A 269 24.79 6.29 -6.75
N MET A 270 23.51 6.41 -6.42
CA MET A 270 22.38 6.26 -7.35
C MET A 270 21.75 7.59 -7.79
N ALA A 271 22.17 8.71 -7.20
CA ALA A 271 21.63 10.04 -7.48
C ALA A 271 22.50 10.87 -8.45
N VAL A 272 23.51 10.23 -9.07
CA VAL A 272 24.37 10.77 -10.14
C VAL A 272 23.86 10.27 -11.49
#